data_AF-A0A2S8F2H0-F1
#
_entry.id   AF-A0A2S8F2H0-F1
#
_cell.length_a   1.000
_cell.length_b   1.000
_cell.length_c   1.000
_cell.angle_alpha   90.00
_cell.angle_beta   90.00
_cell.angle_gamma   90.00
#
_symmetry.space_group_name_H-M   'P 1'
#
loop_
_entity.id
_entity.type
_entity.pdbx_description
1 polymer ?
#
loop_
_entity_poly.entity_id
_entity_poly.type
_entity_poly.pdbx_seq_one_letter_code
_entity_poly.pdbx_strand_id
1 'polypeptide(L)'
;MRSKQKIRQPAKTLWLTALIVLLAGSQLVEAEPKASIPVPLEVQGALKKYCNDCHGEDASEGGVRLDNLHQLDVESELSLMNRVQDQLFFGLMPPEDSGQLPQRTPKLLAG
;
A
#
# COMPACT_ATOMS: atom_id res chain seq x y z
N MET A 1 21.09 15.41 76.41
CA MET A 1 21.92 15.43 75.19
C MET A 1 21.33 14.43 74.19
N ARG A 2 20.77 14.92 73.07
CA ARG A 2 20.20 14.11 71.98
C ARG A 2 21.35 13.58 71.11
N SER A 3 21.44 12.28 70.88
CA SER A 3 22.28 11.78 69.79
C SER A 3 21.67 10.58 69.07
N LYS A 4 20.91 10.95 68.02
CA LYS A 4 20.82 10.36 66.69
C LYS A 4 20.50 8.86 66.60
N GLN A 5 19.21 8.61 66.52
CA GLN A 5 18.59 7.47 65.86
C GLN A 5 19.10 7.35 64.41
N LYS A 6 19.94 6.34 64.17
CA LYS A 6 20.52 6.05 62.86
C LYS A 6 19.50 5.28 62.03
N ILE A 7 18.66 6.01 61.30
CA ILE A 7 17.70 5.46 60.33
C ILE A 7 18.51 4.74 59.25
N ARG A 8 18.51 3.40 59.30
CA ARG A 8 19.06 2.53 58.27
C ARG A 8 18.13 2.58 57.06
N GLN A 9 18.49 3.40 56.07
CA GLN A 9 17.90 3.37 54.74
C GLN A 9 18.26 2.02 54.08
N PRO A 10 17.30 1.18 53.65
CA PRO A 10 17.63 0.03 52.83
C PRO A 10 17.93 0.52 51.41
N ALA A 11 19.17 0.33 50.98
CA ALA A 11 19.70 0.57 49.62
C ALA A 11 18.98 -0.22 48.49
N LYS A 12 17.80 -0.78 48.76
CA LYS A 12 17.00 -1.62 47.86
C LYS A 12 15.90 -0.86 47.13
N THR A 13 15.50 0.32 47.62
CA THR A 13 14.47 1.15 46.96
C THR A 13 14.98 1.89 45.73
N LEU A 14 16.31 2.04 45.55
CA LEU A 14 16.88 2.70 44.38
C LEU A 14 16.97 1.77 43.14
N TRP A 15 16.95 0.45 43.34
CA TRP A 15 17.04 -0.53 42.23
C TRP A 15 15.69 -0.89 41.61
N LEU A 16 14.56 -0.49 42.23
CA LEU A 16 13.21 -0.79 41.72
C LEU A 16 12.67 0.29 40.77
N THR A 17 13.20 1.51 40.80
CA THR A 17 12.75 2.60 39.93
C THR A 17 13.39 2.58 38.54
N ALA A 18 14.53 1.92 38.37
CA ALA A 18 15.20 1.80 37.07
C ALA A 18 14.49 0.84 36.09
N LEU A 19 13.71 -0.13 36.62
CA LEU A 19 13.02 -1.13 35.79
C LEU A 19 11.72 -0.60 35.15
N ILE A 20 11.09 0.42 35.76
CA ILE A 20 9.80 0.97 35.31
C ILE A 20 9.98 2.00 34.18
N VAL A 21 11.13 2.68 34.11
CA VAL A 21 11.43 3.68 33.07
C VAL A 21 11.74 3.02 31.71
N LEU A 22 12.21 1.76 31.69
CA LEU A 22 12.50 1.04 30.44
C LEU A 22 11.25 0.55 29.68
N LEU A 23 10.06 0.54 30.30
CA LEU A 23 8.84 0.00 29.67
C LEU A 23 7.93 1.07 29.02
N ALA A 24 8.27 2.35 29.13
CA ALA A 24 7.45 3.47 28.64
C ALA A 24 7.90 4.04 27.28
N GLY A 25 8.70 3.29 26.52
CA GLY A 25 8.99 3.60 25.11
C GLY A 25 7.73 3.39 24.29
N SER A 26 6.91 4.43 24.18
CA SER A 26 5.70 4.42 23.35
C SER A 26 6.10 4.23 21.90
N GLN A 27 5.58 3.18 21.27
CA GLN A 27 5.68 2.99 19.83
C GLN A 27 4.94 4.13 19.15
N LEU A 28 5.66 5.12 18.63
CA LEU A 28 5.13 5.99 17.59
C LEU A 28 5.05 5.13 16.33
N VAL A 29 3.86 4.59 16.06
CA VAL A 29 3.54 4.09 14.72
C VAL A 29 3.39 5.33 13.86
N GLU A 30 4.51 5.77 13.27
CA GLU A 30 4.48 6.71 12.16
C GLU A 30 3.69 6.01 11.05
N ALA A 31 2.63 6.66 10.55
CA ALA A 31 1.96 6.16 9.36
C ALA A 31 2.96 6.25 8.20
N GLU A 32 3.60 5.12 7.85
CA GLU A 32 4.46 5.08 6.68
C GLU A 32 3.66 5.55 5.46
N PRO A 33 4.17 6.50 4.67
CA PRO A 33 3.50 6.91 3.45
C PRO A 33 3.32 5.67 2.59
N LYS A 34 2.08 5.41 2.15
CA LYS A 34 1.81 4.36 1.16
C LYS A 34 2.78 4.56 0.00
N ALA A 35 3.72 3.64 -0.14
CA ALA A 35 4.62 3.63 -1.28
C ALA A 35 3.73 3.57 -2.54
N SER A 36 3.94 4.50 -3.46
CA SER A 36 3.22 4.56 -4.73
C SER A 36 4.25 4.47 -5.85
N ILE A 37 4.00 3.61 -6.82
CA ILE A 37 4.88 3.44 -7.97
C ILE A 37 4.60 4.59 -8.95
N PRO A 38 5.61 5.38 -9.34
CA PRO A 38 5.39 6.44 -10.34
C PRO A 38 5.06 5.81 -11.70
N VAL A 39 3.80 5.94 -12.13
CA VAL A 39 3.33 5.47 -13.44
C VAL A 39 3.44 6.61 -14.47
N PRO A 40 4.06 6.39 -15.65
CA PRO A 40 4.11 7.40 -16.72
C PRO A 40 2.72 7.91 -17.11
N LEU A 41 2.61 9.20 -17.45
CA LEU A 41 1.32 9.83 -17.80
C LEU A 41 0.67 9.16 -19.01
N GLU A 42 1.47 8.67 -19.95
CA GLU A 42 1.02 7.96 -21.14
C GLU A 42 0.32 6.65 -20.78
N VAL A 43 0.84 5.93 -19.78
CA VAL A 43 0.26 4.67 -19.29
C VAL A 43 -1.04 4.96 -18.54
N GLN A 44 -1.06 5.98 -17.67
CA GLN A 44 -2.28 6.40 -16.97
C GLN A 44 -3.38 6.82 -17.97
N GLY A 45 -3.02 7.56 -19.01
CA GLY A 45 -3.93 7.97 -20.08
C GLY A 45 -4.48 6.78 -20.87
N ALA A 46 -3.64 5.78 -21.15
CA ALA A 46 -4.05 4.56 -21.82
C ALA A 46 -5.03 3.73 -20.98
N LEU A 47 -4.76 3.53 -19.68
CA LEU A 47 -5.66 2.84 -18.76
C LEU A 47 -7.03 3.54 -18.72
N LYS A 48 -7.02 4.86 -18.53
CA LYS A 48 -8.26 5.64 -18.49
C LYS A 48 -9.07 5.55 -19.78
N LYS A 49 -8.40 5.55 -20.94
CA LYS A 49 -9.06 5.58 -22.24
C LYS A 49 -9.57 4.22 -22.71
N TYR A 50 -8.85 3.14 -22.39
CA TYR A 50 -9.12 1.83 -22.99
C TYR A 50 -9.54 0.76 -21.99
N CYS A 51 -9.45 1.02 -20.69
CA CYS A 51 -9.77 0.03 -19.66
C CYS A 51 -10.97 0.45 -18.80
N ASN A 52 -11.15 1.75 -18.55
CA ASN A 52 -12.18 2.23 -17.61
C ASN A 52 -13.61 2.12 -18.13
N ASP A 53 -13.83 1.94 -19.43
CA ASP A 53 -15.19 1.72 -19.96
C ASP A 53 -15.81 0.42 -19.40
N CYS A 54 -14.98 -0.59 -19.11
CA CYS A 54 -15.41 -1.87 -18.51
C CYS A 54 -14.95 -2.04 -17.04
N HIS A 55 -13.91 -1.33 -16.61
CA HIS A 55 -13.30 -1.41 -15.28
C HIS A 55 -13.20 -0.06 -14.55
N GLY A 56 -14.17 0.84 -14.75
CA GLY A 56 -14.25 2.16 -14.14
C GLY A 56 -15.34 2.29 -13.07
N GLU A 57 -15.68 3.52 -12.69
CA GLU A 57 -16.67 3.78 -11.63
C GLU A 57 -18.02 3.11 -11.87
N ASP A 58 -18.52 3.25 -13.10
CA ASP A 58 -19.83 2.79 -13.52
C ASP A 58 -19.85 1.33 -14.03
N ALA A 59 -18.68 0.71 -14.22
CA ALA A 59 -18.53 -0.63 -14.78
C ALA A 59 -17.40 -1.42 -14.10
N SER A 60 -17.70 -2.61 -13.59
CA SER A 60 -16.72 -3.46 -12.92
C SER A 60 -16.82 -4.90 -13.41
N GLU A 61 -16.48 -5.09 -14.69
CA GLU A 61 -16.42 -6.43 -15.26
C GLU A 61 -15.45 -7.31 -14.46
N GLY A 62 -15.87 -8.55 -14.20
CA GLY A 62 -15.12 -9.47 -13.33
C GLY A 62 -14.95 -9.01 -11.88
N GLY A 63 -15.69 -7.98 -11.44
CA GLY A 63 -15.52 -7.37 -10.11
C GLY A 63 -14.20 -6.61 -9.93
N VAL A 64 -13.59 -6.19 -11.05
CA VAL A 64 -12.31 -5.47 -11.07
C VAL A 64 -12.53 -4.00 -11.39
N ARG A 65 -11.82 -3.13 -10.68
CA ARG A 65 -11.78 -1.68 -10.85
C ARG A 65 -10.34 -1.23 -11.06
N LEU A 66 -10.11 -0.43 -12.10
CA LEU A 66 -8.79 0.07 -12.50
C LEU A 66 -8.65 1.59 -12.33
N ASP A 67 -9.74 2.31 -12.07
CA ASP A 67 -9.74 3.74 -11.78
C ASP A 67 -9.33 4.07 -10.33
N ASN A 68 -9.29 3.07 -9.45
CA ASN A 68 -8.97 3.23 -8.03
C ASN A 68 -7.70 2.49 -7.58
N LEU A 69 -6.79 2.16 -8.52
CA LEU A 69 -5.53 1.45 -8.22
C LEU A 69 -4.73 2.07 -7.07
N HIS A 70 -4.67 3.41 -7.01
CA HIS A 70 -4.00 4.18 -5.96
C HIS A 70 -4.53 3.93 -4.53
N GLN A 71 -5.69 3.30 -4.39
CA GLN A 71 -6.28 2.96 -3.09
C GLN A 71 -5.76 1.62 -2.56
N LEU A 72 -5.28 0.75 -3.45
CA LEU A 72 -4.69 -0.54 -3.12
C LEU A 72 -3.34 -0.36 -2.42
N ASP A 73 -2.90 -1.39 -1.71
CA ASP A 73 -1.49 -1.52 -1.34
C ASP A 73 -0.66 -1.96 -2.55
N VAL A 74 0.66 -1.77 -2.49
CA VAL A 74 1.58 -2.03 -3.60
C VAL A 74 1.53 -3.49 -4.08
N GLU A 75 1.39 -4.46 -3.16
CA GLU A 75 1.36 -5.88 -3.53
C GLU A 75 0.08 -6.19 -4.31
N SER A 76 -1.06 -5.71 -3.82
CA SER A 76 -2.36 -5.84 -4.49
C SER A 76 -2.39 -5.13 -5.84
N GLU A 77 -1.82 -3.92 -5.95
CA GLU A 77 -1.73 -3.16 -7.19
C GLU A 77 -0.89 -3.91 -8.24
N LEU A 78 0.30 -4.39 -7.87
CA LEU A 78 1.18 -5.15 -8.75
C LEU A 78 0.56 -6.48 -9.18
N SER A 79 -0.07 -7.21 -8.26
CA SER A 79 -0.77 -8.46 -8.55
C SER A 79 -1.93 -8.26 -9.52
N LEU A 80 -2.67 -7.15 -9.39
CA LEU A 80 -3.72 -6.80 -10.32
C LEU A 80 -3.16 -6.43 -11.69
N MET A 81 -2.09 -5.63 -11.76
CA MET A 81 -1.45 -5.25 -13.02
C MET A 81 -0.83 -6.43 -13.76
N ASN A 82 -0.27 -7.41 -13.06
CA ASN A 82 0.20 -8.65 -13.68
C ASN A 82 -0.95 -9.41 -14.35
N ARG A 83 -2.11 -9.51 -13.70
CA ARG A 83 -3.30 -10.15 -14.30
C ARG A 83 -3.81 -9.39 -15.51
N VAL A 84 -3.84 -8.06 -15.46
CA VAL A 84 -4.19 -7.23 -16.62
C VAL A 84 -3.22 -7.51 -17.78
N GLN A 85 -1.92 -7.58 -17.51
CA GLN A 85 -0.92 -7.91 -18.53
C GLN A 85 -1.17 -9.29 -19.16
N ASP A 86 -1.52 -10.30 -18.36
CA ASP A 86 -1.88 -11.63 -18.89
C ASP A 86 -3.11 -11.56 -19.80
N GLN A 87 -4.18 -10.87 -19.39
CA GLN A 87 -5.39 -10.72 -20.22
C GLN A 87 -5.08 -10.03 -21.56
N LEU A 88 -4.24 -9.00 -21.54
CA LEU A 88 -3.78 -8.31 -22.75
C LEU A 88 -2.90 -9.22 -23.61
N PHE A 89 -1.97 -9.97 -23.01
CA PHE A 89 -1.06 -10.86 -23.71
C PHE A 89 -1.80 -11.98 -24.43
N PHE A 90 -2.83 -12.56 -23.80
CA PHE A 90 -3.66 -13.59 -24.40
C PHE A 90 -4.75 -13.04 -25.34
N GLY A 91 -4.85 -11.71 -25.50
CA GLY A 91 -5.87 -11.09 -26.35
C GLY A 91 -7.30 -11.30 -25.84
N LEU A 92 -7.46 -11.52 -24.53
CA LEU A 92 -8.76 -11.69 -23.88
C LEU A 92 -9.38 -10.34 -23.49
N MET A 93 -8.58 -9.27 -23.50
CA MET A 93 -9.01 -7.91 -23.28
C MET A 93 -8.43 -6.97 -24.34
N PRO A 94 -9.23 -6.04 -24.88
CA PRO A 94 -10.66 -5.83 -24.61
C PRO A 94 -11.55 -6.94 -25.21
N PRO A 95 -12.77 -7.19 -24.69
CA PRO A 95 -13.66 -8.23 -25.23
C PRO A 95 -14.03 -7.94 -26.69
N GLU A 96 -14.34 -8.99 -27.46
CA GLU A 96 -14.50 -8.91 -28.93
C GLU A 96 -15.60 -7.93 -29.39
N ASP A 97 -16.61 -7.71 -28.57
CA ASP A 97 -17.73 -6.80 -28.82
C ASP A 97 -17.45 -5.33 -28.43
N SER A 98 -16.23 -5.04 -27.96
CA SER A 98 -15.78 -3.72 -27.55
C SER A 98 -14.70 -3.13 -28.47
N GLY A 99 -14.41 -1.84 -28.27
CA GLY A 99 -13.36 -1.13 -28.99
C GLY A 99 -11.97 -1.73 -28.71
N GLN A 100 -11.36 -2.32 -29.73
CA GLN A 100 -10.05 -2.97 -29.60
C GLN A 100 -8.89 -2.00 -29.44
N LEU A 101 -7.84 -2.46 -28.76
CA LEU A 101 -6.62 -1.67 -28.58
C LEU A 101 -5.90 -1.43 -29.91
N PRO A 102 -5.41 -0.20 -30.16
CA PRO A 102 -4.46 0.05 -31.25
C PRO A 102 -3.22 -0.83 -31.09
N GLN A 103 -2.63 -1.32 -32.19
CA GLN A 103 -1.49 -2.26 -32.16
C GLN A 103 -0.28 -1.82 -31.30
N ARG A 104 -0.12 -0.51 -31.05
CA ARG A 104 0.99 0.02 -30.22
C ARG A 104 0.69 0.08 -28.72
N THR A 105 -0.59 0.01 -28.33
CA THR A 105 -1.01 0.19 -26.94
C THR A 105 -0.68 -1.02 -26.05
N PRO A 106 -0.84 -2.29 -26.50
CA PRO A 106 -0.41 -3.44 -25.69
C PRO A 106 1.08 -3.38 -25.35
N LYS A 107 1.93 -2.92 -26.29
CA LYS A 107 3.36 -2.75 -26.05
C LYS A 107 3.67 -1.63 -25.04
N LEU A 108 2.88 -0.56 -25.03
CA LEU A 108 3.00 0.51 -24.04
C LEU A 108 2.63 0.03 -22.62
N LEU A 109 1.63 -0.86 -22.53
CA LEU A 109 1.13 -1.41 -21.26
C LEU A 109 1.96 -2.62 -20.77
N ALA A 110 2.72 -3.26 -21.66
CA ALA A 110 3.54 -4.43 -21.34
C ALA A 110 4.94 -4.09 -20.78
N GLY A 111 5.41 -2.84 -20.94
CA GLY A 111 6.77 -2.41 -20.60
C GLY A 111 7.74 -2.50 -21.77
#